data_AF-H0ULJ9-F1
#
_entry.id   AF-H0ULJ9-F1
#
_cell.length_a   1.000
_cell.length_b   1.000
_cell.length_c   1.000
_cell.angle_alpha   90.00
_cell.angle_beta   90.00
_cell.angle_gamma   90.00
#
_symmetry.space_group_name_H-M   'P 1'
#
loop_
_entity.id
_entity.type
_entity.pdbx_description
1 polymer ?
#
loop_
_entity_poly.entity_id
_entity_poly.type
_entity_poly.pdbx_seq_one_letter_code
_entity_poly.pdbx_strand_id
1 'polypeptide(L)'
;MILILTNNPDAAEAALAPTELVKGTPLDVLTRARELIDQGYFLVTAPLAANNRLNRSPYRSVILSREKSWSGDDAALLDMGISHMALQGFSAAKDADSDYRWMDLSHLKTALEESAALGER
;
A
#
# COMPACT_ATOMS: atom_id res chain seq x y z
N MET A 1 -9.18 8.21 11.29
CA MET A 1 -9.51 6.75 11.10
C MET A 1 -8.64 6.18 9.98
N ILE A 2 -7.96 5.06 10.24
CA ILE A 2 -7.04 4.39 9.30
C ILE A 2 -7.77 3.23 8.57
N LEU A 3 -7.41 2.99 7.30
CA LEU A 3 -7.82 1.87 6.45
C LEU A 3 -6.60 1.30 5.72
N ILE A 4 -6.45 -0.02 5.73
CA ILE A 4 -5.44 -0.72 4.93
C ILE A 4 -6.09 -1.24 3.65
N LEU A 5 -5.45 -1.01 2.51
CA LEU A 5 -5.74 -1.71 1.26
C LEU A 5 -4.60 -2.66 0.94
N THR A 6 -4.91 -3.90 0.62
CA THR A 6 -3.88 -4.89 0.31
C THR A 6 -4.40 -5.97 -0.62
N ASN A 7 -3.53 -6.53 -1.46
CA ASN A 7 -3.78 -7.80 -2.15
C ASN A 7 -3.05 -8.99 -1.49
N ASN A 8 -2.37 -8.75 -0.36
CA ASN A 8 -1.66 -9.76 0.40
C ASN A 8 -2.61 -10.43 1.40
N PRO A 9 -2.93 -11.72 1.24
CA PRO A 9 -3.84 -12.42 2.14
C PRO A 9 -3.31 -12.46 3.58
N ASP A 10 -2.00 -12.63 3.76
CA ASP A 10 -1.38 -12.70 5.09
C ASP A 10 -1.51 -11.36 5.83
N ALA A 11 -1.48 -10.24 5.09
CA ALA A 11 -1.72 -8.91 5.64
C ALA A 11 -3.18 -8.67 6.03
N ALA A 12 -4.12 -9.17 5.22
CA ALA A 12 -5.54 -9.13 5.56
C ALA A 12 -5.88 -10.00 6.78
N GLU A 13 -5.29 -11.19 6.86
CA GLU A 13 -5.47 -12.13 7.99
C GLU A 13 -4.84 -11.62 9.29
N ALA A 14 -3.76 -10.84 9.21
CA ALA A 14 -3.11 -10.25 10.38
C ALA A 14 -4.00 -9.26 11.15
N ALA A 15 -5.09 -8.77 10.54
CA ALA A 15 -6.12 -7.95 11.18
C ALA A 15 -5.56 -6.73 11.96
N LEU A 16 -4.54 -6.07 11.41
CA LEU A 16 -3.82 -4.98 12.07
C LEU A 16 -4.66 -3.70 12.22
N ALA A 17 -5.57 -3.46 11.29
CA ALA A 17 -6.53 -2.34 11.26
C ALA A 17 -7.72 -2.72 10.36
N PRO A 18 -8.79 -1.90 10.25
CA PRO A 18 -9.78 -2.10 9.19
C PRO A 18 -9.09 -2.27 7.84
N THR A 19 -9.34 -3.39 7.17
CA THR A 19 -8.59 -3.81 5.97
C THR A 19 -9.55 -4.20 4.86
N GLU A 20 -9.32 -3.67 3.66
CA GLU A 20 -9.98 -4.10 2.42
C GLU A 20 -9.01 -5.00 1.64
N LEU A 21 -9.37 -6.27 1.47
CA LEU A 21 -8.64 -7.19 0.61
C LEU A 21 -9.04 -6.94 -0.85
N VAL A 22 -8.14 -6.36 -1.61
CA VAL A 22 -8.29 -6.11 -3.04
C VAL A 22 -7.86 -7.35 -3.82
N LYS A 23 -8.75 -7.88 -4.64
CA LYS A 23 -8.43 -9.03 -5.50
C LYS A 23 -7.59 -8.56 -6.69
N GLY A 24 -6.50 -9.29 -6.96
CA GLY A 24 -5.68 -9.08 -8.15
C GLY A 24 -4.26 -8.66 -7.81
N THR A 25 -3.78 -7.65 -8.54
CA THR A 25 -2.38 -7.24 -8.63
C THR A 25 -2.10 -6.01 -7.75
N PRO A 26 -0.82 -5.66 -7.55
CA PRO A 26 -0.45 -4.39 -6.92
C PRO A 26 -1.06 -3.16 -7.60
N LEU A 27 -1.30 -3.23 -8.92
CA LEU A 27 -1.91 -2.14 -9.67
C LEU A 27 -3.38 -1.96 -9.30
N ASP A 28 -4.10 -3.06 -9.03
CA ASP A 28 -5.49 -3.02 -8.58
C ASP A 28 -5.59 -2.37 -7.19
N VAL A 29 -4.62 -2.64 -6.30
CA VAL A 29 -4.52 -1.98 -4.98
C VAL A 29 -4.35 -0.47 -5.14
N LEU A 30 -3.42 -0.03 -6.01
CA LEU A 30 -3.21 1.40 -6.24
C LEU A 30 -4.41 2.06 -6.92
N THR A 31 -5.03 1.39 -7.89
CA THR A 31 -6.26 1.89 -8.54
C THR A 31 -7.37 2.09 -7.51
N ARG A 32 -7.56 1.12 -6.62
CA ARG A 32 -8.54 1.22 -5.53
C ARG A 32 -8.20 2.35 -4.54
N ALA A 33 -6.92 2.54 -4.24
CA ALA A 33 -6.48 3.67 -3.42
C ALA A 33 -6.82 5.02 -4.08
N ARG A 34 -6.65 5.13 -5.40
CA ARG A 34 -6.98 6.35 -6.14
C ARG A 34 -8.47 6.70 -6.04
N GLU A 35 -9.34 5.72 -6.21
CA GLU A 35 -10.80 5.90 -6.06
C GLU A 35 -11.18 6.42 -4.67
N LEU A 36 -10.50 5.93 -3.62
CA LEU A 36 -10.75 6.37 -2.24
C LEU A 36 -10.19 7.76 -1.97
N ILE A 37 -9.07 8.14 -2.59
CA ILE A 37 -8.57 9.52 -2.52
C ILE A 37 -9.60 10.50 -3.10
N ASP A 38 -10.25 10.16 -4.21
CA ASP A 38 -11.34 10.98 -4.76
C ASP A 38 -12.57 11.07 -3.82
N GLN A 39 -12.70 10.12 -2.89
CA GLN A 39 -13.74 10.09 -1.86
C GLN A 39 -13.32 10.77 -0.54
N GLY A 40 -12.17 11.45 -0.53
CA GLY A 40 -11.69 12.22 0.64
C GLY A 40 -10.79 11.44 1.60
N TYR A 41 -10.18 10.34 1.14
CA TYR A 41 -9.08 9.71 1.86
C TYR A 41 -7.73 10.34 1.48
N PHE A 42 -6.75 10.18 2.36
CA PHE A 42 -5.38 10.67 2.22
C PHE A 42 -4.40 9.53 2.41
N LEU A 43 -3.25 9.60 1.74
CA LEU A 43 -2.19 8.61 1.91
C LEU A 43 -1.51 8.80 3.27
N VAL A 44 -1.33 7.69 3.99
CA VAL A 44 -0.47 7.63 5.16
C VAL A 44 0.91 7.10 4.78
N THR A 45 0.98 6.18 3.82
CA THR A 45 2.21 5.58 3.31
C THR A 45 2.43 5.92 1.85
N ALA A 46 3.70 6.01 1.43
CA ALA A 46 4.03 6.13 0.02
C ALA A 46 3.48 4.94 -0.79
N PRO A 47 2.91 5.16 -2.01
CA PRO A 47 2.29 4.10 -2.81
C PRO A 47 3.33 3.17 -3.45
N LEU A 48 4.57 3.62 -3.60
CA LEU A 48 5.70 2.85 -4.08
C LEU A 48 6.70 2.58 -2.94
N ALA A 49 7.34 1.42 -2.99
CA ALA A 49 8.49 1.13 -2.14
C ALA A 49 9.71 1.97 -2.56
N ALA A 50 10.60 2.22 -1.60
CA ALA A 50 11.84 2.98 -1.80
C ALA A 50 12.86 2.31 -2.75
N ASN A 51 12.60 1.08 -3.19
CA ASN A 51 13.52 0.29 -4.02
C ASN A 51 12.77 -0.31 -5.22
N ASN A 52 13.31 -0.11 -6.42
CA ASN A 52 12.75 -0.65 -7.66
C ASN A 52 12.56 -2.16 -7.66
N ARG A 53 13.43 -2.94 -7.00
CA ARG A 53 13.26 -4.39 -6.86
C ARG A 53 12.04 -4.74 -6.00
N LEU A 54 11.79 -3.96 -4.94
CA LEU A 54 10.62 -4.11 -4.07
C LEU A 54 9.33 -3.63 -4.75
N ASN A 55 9.43 -2.68 -5.68
CA ASN A 55 8.29 -2.26 -6.50
C ASN A 55 7.76 -3.38 -7.39
N ARG A 56 8.64 -4.31 -7.80
CA ARG A 56 8.25 -5.52 -8.56
C ARG A 56 7.59 -6.60 -7.69
N SER A 57 7.40 -6.40 -6.38
CA SER A 57 6.64 -7.35 -5.56
C SER A 57 5.23 -7.56 -6.15
N PRO A 58 4.72 -8.81 -6.25
CA PRO A 58 3.34 -9.07 -6.63
C PRO A 58 2.34 -8.72 -5.51
N TYR A 59 2.84 -8.36 -4.33
CA TYR A 59 2.05 -7.91 -3.20
C TYR A 59 2.34 -6.45 -2.87
N ARG A 60 1.26 -5.72 -2.55
CA ARG A 60 1.32 -4.32 -2.14
C ARG A 60 0.25 -4.06 -1.08
N SER A 61 0.70 -3.45 0.01
CA SER A 61 -0.17 -2.84 1.01
C SER A 61 0.02 -1.32 1.03
N VAL A 62 -1.07 -0.58 1.16
CA VAL A 62 -1.07 0.88 1.37
C VAL A 62 -2.01 1.25 2.52
N ILE A 63 -1.63 2.27 3.28
CA ILE A 63 -2.41 2.79 4.39
C ILE A 63 -3.04 4.12 3.98
N LEU A 64 -4.35 4.24 4.20
CA LEU A 64 -5.13 5.44 3.97
C LEU A 64 -5.74 5.95 5.29
N SER A 65 -6.02 7.25 5.35
CA SER A 65 -6.72 7.89 6.47
C SER A 65 -7.74 8.89 5.97
N ARG A 66 -8.74 9.23 6.80
CA ARG A 66 -9.62 10.39 6.57
C ARG A 66 -9.03 11.71 7.07
N GLU A 67 -7.88 11.65 7.72
CA GLU A 67 -7.15 12.81 8.22
C GLU A 67 -5.88 12.97 7.38
N LYS A 68 -5.66 14.21 6.91
CA LYS A 68 -4.50 14.54 6.08
C LYS A 68 -3.25 14.58 6.95
N SER A 69 -2.25 13.75 6.60
CA SER A 69 -1.00 13.58 7.35
C SER A 69 0.15 14.47 6.84
N TRP A 70 0.04 15.01 5.63
CA TRP A 70 1.08 15.83 4.99
C TRP A 70 0.45 16.79 3.95
N SER A 71 1.19 17.82 3.51
CA SER A 71 0.62 18.92 2.71
C SER A 71 0.62 18.74 1.19
N GLY A 72 1.09 17.60 0.66
CA GLY A 72 1.19 17.41 -0.78
C GLY A 72 -0.09 16.92 -1.46
N ASP A 73 0.11 16.49 -2.70
CA ASP A 73 -0.92 16.00 -3.63
C ASP A 73 -0.88 14.48 -3.71
N ASP A 74 -1.74 13.84 -2.93
CA ASP A 74 -1.86 12.39 -2.89
C ASP A 74 -2.30 11.80 -4.22
N ALA A 75 -3.19 12.47 -4.95
CA ALA A 75 -3.68 12.00 -6.25
C ALA A 75 -2.54 11.97 -7.26
N ALA A 76 -1.78 13.06 -7.39
CA ALA A 76 -0.63 13.12 -8.30
C ALA A 76 0.46 12.09 -7.94
N LEU A 77 0.72 11.90 -6.64
CA LEU A 77 1.68 10.88 -6.18
C LEU A 77 1.23 9.47 -6.55
N LEU A 78 -0.07 9.18 -6.42
CA LEU A 78 -0.62 7.87 -6.72
C LEU A 78 -0.71 7.61 -8.23
N ASP A 79 -1.08 8.60 -9.03
CA ASP A 79 -1.09 8.52 -10.50
C ASP A 79 0.31 8.25 -11.07
N MET A 80 1.34 8.87 -10.47
CA MET A 80 2.74 8.58 -10.79
C MET A 80 3.11 7.15 -10.41
N GLY A 81 2.68 6.69 -9.23
CA GLY A 81 2.89 5.32 -8.76
C GLY A 81 2.29 4.27 -9.68
N ILE A 82 1.02 4.47 -10.08
CA ILE A 82 0.29 3.63 -11.03
C ILE A 82 1.03 3.58 -12.36
N SER A 83 1.41 4.73 -12.92
CA SER A 83 2.11 4.82 -14.21
C SER A 83 3.45 4.10 -14.18
N HIS A 84 4.24 4.32 -13.13
CA HIS A 84 5.53 3.64 -12.95
C HIS A 84 5.35 2.12 -12.84
N MET A 85 4.38 1.66 -12.05
CA MET A 85 4.13 0.23 -11.83
C MET A 85 3.61 -0.47 -13.09
N ALA A 86 2.72 0.18 -13.84
CA ALA A 86 2.19 -0.33 -15.10
C ALA A 86 3.30 -0.53 -16.15
N LEU A 87 4.29 0.36 -16.20
CA LEU A 87 5.44 0.24 -17.10
C LEU A 87 6.46 -0.80 -16.62
N GLN A 88 6.72 -0.86 -15.32
CA GLN A 88 7.74 -1.73 -14.75
C GLN A 88 7.32 -3.21 -14.73
N GLY A 89 6.04 -3.46 -14.47
CA GLY A 89 5.49 -4.77 -14.17
C GLY A 89 5.93 -5.32 -12.80
N PHE A 90 5.40 -6.49 -12.46
CA PHE A 90 5.66 -7.20 -11.20
C PHE A 90 6.17 -8.61 -11.45
N SER A 91 6.76 -9.21 -10.41
CA SER A 91 7.31 -10.55 -10.42
C SER A 91 6.20 -11.59 -10.52
N ALA A 92 6.41 -12.62 -11.34
CA ALA A 92 5.57 -13.81 -11.40
C ALA A 92 6.27 -15.05 -10.80
N ALA A 93 7.37 -14.83 -10.08
CA ALA A 93 8.19 -15.89 -9.49
C ALA A 93 7.46 -16.56 -8.32
N LYS A 94 6.93 -17.76 -8.56
CA LYS A 94 6.12 -18.51 -7.58
C LYS A 94 6.95 -19.09 -6.43
N ASP A 95 8.23 -19.33 -6.66
CA ASP A 95 9.19 -19.86 -5.69
C ASP A 95 9.50 -18.88 -4.55
N ALA A 96 9.24 -17.59 -4.75
CA ALA A 96 9.45 -16.53 -3.76
C ALA A 96 8.13 -15.93 -3.21
N ASP A 97 6.97 -16.55 -3.47
CA ASP A 97 5.66 -16.00 -3.11
C ASP A 97 5.55 -15.68 -1.61
N SER A 98 5.94 -16.64 -0.76
CA SER A 98 5.94 -16.49 0.70
C SER A 98 6.83 -15.36 1.19
N ASP A 99 8.00 -15.19 0.57
CA ASP A 99 8.96 -14.16 0.94
C ASP A 99 8.42 -12.77 0.57
N TYR A 100 7.77 -12.65 -0.59
CA TYR A 100 7.10 -11.41 -0.98
C TYR A 100 5.97 -11.05 -0.03
N ARG A 101 5.12 -12.01 0.37
CA ARG A 101 4.05 -11.77 1.35
C ARG A 101 4.59 -11.35 2.70
N TRP A 102 5.59 -12.08 3.20
CA TRP A 102 6.23 -11.77 4.48
C TRP A 102 6.86 -10.38 4.48
N MET A 103 7.55 -10.03 3.39
CA MET A 103 8.20 -8.74 3.26
C MET A 103 7.20 -7.58 3.16
N ASP A 104 6.13 -7.72 2.39
CA ASP A 104 5.06 -6.72 2.32
C ASP A 104 4.38 -6.53 3.68
N LEU A 105 4.03 -7.64 4.36
CA LEU A 105 3.44 -7.60 5.71
C LEU A 105 4.38 -6.97 6.73
N SER A 106 5.69 -7.27 6.66
CA SER A 106 6.68 -6.71 7.58
C SER A 106 6.77 -5.19 7.42
N HIS A 107 6.83 -4.69 6.18
CA HIS A 107 6.82 -3.24 5.92
C HIS A 107 5.51 -2.58 6.35
N LEU A 108 4.37 -3.24 6.13
CA LEU A 108 3.06 -2.75 6.57
C LEU A 108 3.01 -2.55 8.10
N LYS A 109 3.52 -3.53 8.86
CA LYS A 109 3.60 -3.45 10.32
C LYS A 109 4.43 -2.24 10.77
N THR A 110 5.64 -2.10 10.23
CA THR A 110 6.51 -0.96 10.55
C THR A 110 5.85 0.37 10.21
N ALA A 111 5.24 0.50 9.02
CA ALA A 111 4.58 1.73 8.60
C ALA A 111 3.37 2.10 9.50
N LEU A 112 2.63 1.10 9.98
CA LEU A 112 1.51 1.32 10.89
C LEU A 112 2.00 1.78 12.28
N GLU A 113 3.08 1.18 12.79
CA GLU A 113 3.72 1.59 14.05
C GLU A 113 4.24 3.03 13.97
N GLU A 114 4.92 3.39 12.88
CA GLU A 114 5.40 4.74 12.63
C GLU A 114 4.25 5.76 12.52
N SER A 115 3.17 5.39 11.82
CA SER A 115 1.98 6.25 11.73
C SER A 115 1.31 6.48 13.08
N ALA A 116 1.27 5.47 13.95
CA ALA A 116 0.70 5.63 15.29
C ALA A 116 1.54 6.57 16.15
N ALA A 117 2.87 6.44 16.10
CA ALA A 117 3.80 7.30 16.85
C ALA A 117 3.76 8.78 16.40
N LEU A 118 3.38 9.07 15.16
CA LEU A 118 3.21 10.44 14.65
C LEU A 118 1.91 11.11 15.13
N GLY A 119 0.87 10.34 15.45
CA GLY A 119 -0.41 10.86 15.95
C GLY A 119 -0.42 11.21 17.44
N GLU A 120 0.59 10.77 18.20
CA GLU A 120 0.74 11.06 19.64
C GLU A 120 1.60 12.31 19.93
N ARG A 121 2.03 13.04 18.90
CA ARG A 121 2.84 14.27 19.00
C ARG A 121 2.03 15.51 18.63
#